data_AF-G7HXE1-F1
#
_entry.id   AF-G7HXE1-F1
#
_cell.length_a   1.000
_cell.length_b   1.000
_cell.length_c   1.000
_cell.angle_alpha   90.00
_cell.angle_beta   90.00
_cell.angle_gamma   90.00
#
_symmetry.space_group_name_H-M   'P 1'
#
loop_
_entity.id
_entity.type
_entity.pdbx_description
1 polymer ?
#
loop_
_entity_poly.entity_id
_entity_poly.type
_entity_poly.pdbx_seq_one_letter_code
_entity_poly.pdbx_strand_id
1 'polypeptide(L)'
;MKIQVTQADDMTAAYIELNSRAIKQSVELTPDVIVDCDEFDCVVGIELLSLSRIPRPQDIENKVHVHTEDQKTLGVALSHLMRMSATSGSLTSRSQVQAAPVEGRELEAH
;
A
#
# COMPACT_ATOMS: atom_id res chain seq x y z
N MET A 1 10.94 -7.33 5.22
CA MET A 1 9.97 -6.46 4.55
C MET A 1 10.54 -5.09 4.26
N LYS A 2 10.47 -4.66 3.00
CA LYS A 2 10.77 -3.30 2.54
C LYS A 2 9.65 -2.86 1.59
N ILE A 3 9.24 -1.60 1.68
CA ILE A 3 8.27 -1.00 0.76
C ILE A 3 8.96 0.17 0.05
N GLN A 4 8.90 0.18 -1.27
CA GLN A 4 9.39 1.27 -2.10
C GLN A 4 8.21 1.84 -2.88
N VAL A 5 8.04 3.15 -2.84
CA VAL A 5 6.97 3.84 -3.58
C VAL A 5 7.62 4.78 -4.58
N THR A 6 7.18 4.70 -5.83
CA THR A 6 7.62 5.58 -6.92
C THR A 6 6.44 6.43 -7.37
N GLN A 7 6.60 7.74 -7.33
CA GLN A 7 5.59 8.71 -7.77
C GLN A 7 6.18 9.62 -8.86
N ALA A 8 5.47 9.70 -9.98
CA ALA A 8 5.69 10.62 -11.09
C ALA A 8 4.36 11.30 -11.46
N ASP A 9 4.38 12.30 -12.34
CA ASP A 9 3.21 13.13 -12.67
C ASP A 9 2.00 12.32 -13.16
N ASP A 10 2.24 11.17 -13.82
CA ASP A 10 1.24 10.28 -14.40
C ASP A 10 1.27 8.84 -13.84
N MET A 11 2.15 8.57 -12.86
CA MET A 11 2.37 7.22 -12.36
C MET A 11 2.52 7.20 -10.84
N THR A 12 1.83 6.26 -10.18
CA THR A 12 2.12 5.92 -8.78
C THR A 12 2.15 4.42 -8.63
N ALA A 13 3.34 3.89 -8.40
CA ALA A 13 3.61 2.47 -8.26
C ALA A 13 4.27 2.16 -6.91
N ALA A 14 4.19 0.92 -6.47
CA ALA A 14 4.94 0.46 -5.31
C ALA A 14 5.48 -0.94 -5.49
N TYR A 15 6.63 -1.20 -4.87
CA TYR A 15 7.18 -2.53 -4.72
C TYR A 15 7.22 -2.90 -3.23
N ILE A 16 6.72 -4.10 -2.91
CA ILE A 16 6.79 -4.70 -1.58
C ILE A 16 7.73 -5.90 -1.68
N GLU A 17 8.89 -5.81 -1.04
CA GLU A 17 9.76 -6.96 -0.78
C GLU A 17 9.31 -7.61 0.54
N LEU A 18 8.82 -8.84 0.52
CA LEU A 18 8.37 -9.55 1.72
C LEU A 18 9.57 -10.07 2.52
N ASN A 19 10.46 -10.78 1.83
CA ASN A 19 11.66 -11.42 2.36
C ASN A 19 12.84 -11.30 1.38
N SER A 20 14.01 -11.78 1.77
CA SER A 20 15.25 -11.67 0.97
C SER A 20 15.57 -12.93 0.15
N ARG A 21 14.61 -13.82 -0.08
CA ARG A 21 14.79 -15.00 -0.95
C ARG A 21 14.97 -14.54 -2.40
N ALA A 22 15.67 -15.34 -3.20
CA ALA A 22 15.94 -15.01 -4.59
C ALA A 22 14.68 -15.10 -5.45
N ILE A 23 14.47 -14.11 -6.31
CA ILE A 23 13.40 -14.11 -7.31
C ILE A 23 13.79 -15.07 -8.43
N LYS A 24 12.93 -16.04 -8.71
CA LYS A 24 13.08 -16.98 -9.82
C LYS A 24 12.28 -16.58 -11.04
N GLN A 25 11.06 -16.08 -10.83
CA GLN A 25 10.15 -15.64 -11.89
C GLN A 25 9.18 -14.58 -11.39
N SER A 26 8.60 -13.83 -12.32
CA SER A 26 7.56 -12.84 -12.06
C SER A 26 6.28 -13.24 -12.80
N VAL A 27 5.14 -13.15 -12.13
CA VAL A 27 3.84 -13.59 -12.65
C VAL A 27 2.84 -12.43 -12.56
N GLU A 28 2.21 -12.09 -13.68
CA GLU A 28 1.12 -11.11 -13.71
C GLU A 28 -0.17 -11.74 -13.17
N LEU A 29 -0.70 -11.22 -12.06
CA LEU A 29 -1.97 -11.66 -11.47
C LEU A 29 -3.18 -10.88 -12.00
N THR A 30 -2.96 -9.61 -12.28
CA THR A 30 -3.86 -8.65 -12.92
C THR A 30 -3.01 -7.62 -13.67
N PRO A 31 -3.61 -6.79 -14.55
CA PRO A 31 -2.87 -5.74 -15.26
C PRO A 31 -2.15 -4.72 -14.35
N ASP A 32 -2.49 -4.67 -13.06
CA ASP A 32 -1.93 -3.73 -12.08
C ASP A 32 -1.07 -4.42 -11.01
N VAL A 33 -0.98 -5.76 -11.01
CA VAL A 33 -0.35 -6.54 -9.95
C VAL A 33 0.52 -7.64 -10.55
N ILE A 34 1.83 -7.53 -10.33
CA ILE A 34 2.83 -8.55 -10.65
C ILE A 34 3.38 -9.08 -9.32
N VAL A 35 3.59 -10.39 -9.23
CA VAL A 35 4.20 -11.02 -8.06
C VAL A 35 5.50 -11.69 -8.46
N ASP A 36 6.52 -11.49 -7.64
CA ASP A 36 7.80 -12.17 -7.76
C ASP A 36 7.79 -13.41 -6.89
N CYS A 37 8.16 -14.54 -7.48
CA CYS A 37 8.16 -15.85 -6.83
C CYS A 37 9.57 -16.43 -6.72
N ASP A 38 9.83 -17.17 -5.64
CA ASP A 38 11.03 -17.99 -5.49
C ASP A 38 10.99 -19.29 -6.32
N GLU A 39 12.00 -20.14 -6.16
CA GLU A 39 12.11 -21.43 -6.85
C GLU A 39 11.04 -22.46 -6.45
N PHE A 40 10.26 -22.18 -5.40
CA PHE A 40 9.15 -23.00 -4.92
C PHE A 40 7.79 -22.38 -5.24
N ASP A 41 7.74 -21.41 -6.17
CA ASP A 41 6.53 -20.68 -6.58
C ASP A 41 5.86 -19.91 -5.44
N CYS A 42 6.61 -19.57 -4.40
CA CYS A 42 6.13 -18.76 -3.29
C CYS A 42 6.46 -17.28 -3.49
N VAL A 43 5.50 -16.40 -3.18
CA VAL A 43 5.66 -14.95 -3.30
C VAL A 43 6.75 -14.44 -2.36
N VAL A 44 7.70 -13.69 -2.93
CA VAL A 44 8.78 -12.98 -2.21
C VAL A 44 8.71 -11.47 -2.42
N GLY A 45 8.07 -11.03 -3.50
CA GLY A 45 7.92 -9.62 -3.87
C GLY A 45 6.59 -9.35 -4.56
N ILE A 46 6.10 -8.11 -4.50
CA ILE A 46 4.88 -7.68 -5.16
C ILE A 46 5.08 -6.30 -5.76
N GLU A 47 4.86 -6.19 -7.06
CA GLU A 47 4.83 -4.93 -7.80
C GLU A 47 3.36 -4.52 -8.03
N LEU A 48 3.02 -3.33 -7.53
CA LEU A 48 1.76 -2.66 -7.77
C LEU A 48 2.01 -1.53 -8.77
N LEU A 49 1.45 -1.65 -9.97
CA LEU A 49 1.62 -0.65 -11.04
C LEU A 49 0.70 0.57 -10.85
N SER A 50 -0.30 0.45 -9.98
CA SER A 50 -1.17 1.55 -9.56
C SER A 50 -1.52 1.45 -8.07
N LEU A 51 -1.40 2.56 -7.34
CA LEU A 51 -1.91 2.66 -5.97
C LEU A 51 -3.39 3.07 -5.88
N SER A 52 -4.06 3.28 -7.01
CA SER A 52 -5.50 3.56 -7.06
C SER A 52 -6.35 2.33 -6.72
N ARG A 53 -5.79 1.13 -6.91
CA ARG A 53 -6.45 -0.15 -6.66
C ARG A 53 -5.47 -1.13 -6.02
N ILE A 54 -5.28 -1.00 -4.72
CA ILE A 54 -4.44 -1.92 -3.95
C ILE A 54 -5.26 -3.20 -3.66
N PRO A 55 -4.75 -4.40 -3.98
CA PRO A 55 -5.46 -5.65 -3.72
C PRO A 55 -5.55 -5.95 -2.22
N ARG A 56 -6.55 -6.75 -1.83
CA ARG A 56 -6.56 -7.33 -0.47
C ARG A 56 -5.61 -8.54 -0.45
N PRO A 57 -5.07 -8.92 0.72
CA PRO A 57 -4.18 -10.07 0.84
C PRO A 57 -4.79 -11.34 0.25
N GLN A 58 -6.09 -11.56 0.48
CA GLN A 58 -6.81 -12.73 -0.03
C GLN A 58 -6.87 -12.77 -1.56
N ASP A 59 -6.86 -11.62 -2.23
CA ASP A 59 -6.90 -11.57 -3.70
C ASP A 59 -5.58 -12.11 -4.30
N ILE A 60 -4.47 -12.06 -3.54
CA ILE A 60 -3.16 -12.63 -3.88
C ILE A 60 -3.08 -14.09 -3.41
N GLU A 61 -3.41 -14.36 -2.14
CA GLU A 61 -3.33 -15.70 -1.53
C GLU A 61 -4.21 -16.75 -2.24
N ASN A 62 -5.31 -16.32 -2.87
CA ASN A 62 -6.17 -17.22 -3.64
C ASN A 62 -5.60 -17.60 -5.01
N LYS A 63 -4.58 -16.89 -5.50
CA LYS A 63 -3.99 -17.08 -6.84
C LYS A 63 -2.58 -17.64 -6.80
N VAL A 64 -1.82 -17.32 -5.75
CA VAL A 64 -0.41 -17.70 -5.59
C VAL A 64 -0.09 -18.11 -4.18
N HIS A 65 0.93 -18.95 -4.03
CA HIS A 65 1.37 -19.42 -2.72
C HIS A 65 2.15 -18.34 -1.98
N VAL A 66 1.76 -18.08 -0.73
CA VAL A 66 2.48 -17.19 0.17
C VAL A 66 2.94 -18.04 1.35
N HIS A 67 4.25 -18.01 1.64
CA HIS A 67 4.79 -18.69 2.81
C HIS A 67 4.04 -18.25 4.07
N THR A 68 3.67 -19.19 4.94
CA THR A 68 2.86 -18.91 6.14
C THR A 68 3.47 -17.82 7.02
N GLU A 69 4.79 -17.76 7.11
CA GLU A 69 5.53 -16.73 7.85
C GLU A 69 5.39 -15.32 7.25
N ASP A 70 5.13 -15.22 5.93
CA ASP A 70 5.03 -13.97 5.19
C ASP A 70 3.59 -13.46 5.03
N GLN A 71 2.57 -14.29 5.24
CA GLN A 71 1.15 -13.90 5.10
C GLN A 71 0.77 -12.69 5.96
N LYS A 72 1.22 -12.66 7.22
CA LYS A 72 0.99 -11.52 8.10
C LYS A 72 1.70 -10.26 7.59
N THR A 73 2.93 -10.43 7.12
CA THR A 73 3.76 -9.34 6.56
C THR A 73 3.10 -8.73 5.33
N LEU A 74 2.59 -9.57 4.43
CA LEU A 74 1.81 -9.17 3.27
C LEU A 74 0.60 -8.32 3.66
N GLY A 75 -0.20 -8.80 4.62
CA GLY A 75 -1.36 -8.07 5.13
C GLY A 75 -1.03 -6.70 5.70
N VAL A 76 0.07 -6.60 6.47
CA VAL A 76 0.54 -5.33 7.02
C VAL A 76 1.02 -4.38 5.93
N ALA A 77 1.77 -4.87 4.94
CA ALA A 77 2.31 -4.06 3.85
C ALA A 77 1.20 -3.43 2.99
N LEU A 78 0.24 -4.23 2.54
CA LEU A 78 -0.90 -3.76 1.74
C LEU A 78 -1.75 -2.76 2.53
N SER A 79 -2.01 -3.04 3.81
CA SER A 79 -2.72 -2.11 4.69
C SER A 79 -1.97 -0.80 4.89
N HIS A 80 -0.64 -0.84 4.94
CA HIS A 80 0.19 0.36 5.06
C HIS A 80 0.10 1.21 3.78
N LEU A 81 0.23 0.61 2.61
CA LEU A 81 0.06 1.31 1.33
C LEU A 81 -1.35 1.91 1.16
N MET A 82 -2.40 1.19 1.57
CA MET A 82 -3.78 1.70 1.52
C MET A 82 -3.96 2.95 2.37
N ARG A 83 -3.34 2.99 3.56
CA ARG A 83 -3.38 4.19 4.41
C ARG A 83 -2.59 5.35 3.79
N MET A 84 -1.41 5.06 3.24
CA MET A 84 -0.60 6.08 2.57
C MET A 84 -1.35 6.70 1.39
N SER A 85 -1.92 5.89 0.49
CA SER A 85 -2.64 6.38 -0.68
C SER A 85 -3.89 7.20 -0.32
N ALA A 86 -4.61 6.81 0.74
CA ALA A 86 -5.73 7.60 1.26
C ALA A 86 -5.30 8.98 1.79
N THR A 87 -4.14 9.08 2.46
CA THR A 87 -3.61 10.36 2.97
C THR A 87 -2.95 11.21 1.89
N SER A 88 -2.46 10.61 0.81
CA SER A 88 -1.94 11.32 -0.37
C SER A 88 -3.05 12.01 -1.17
N GLY A 89 -4.32 11.62 -0.95
CA GLY A 89 -5.51 12.34 -1.40
C GLY A 89 -5.74 13.66 -0.66
N SER A 90 -4.88 14.67 -0.90
CA SER A 90 -5.15 16.10 -0.73
C SER A 90 -5.46 16.65 0.68
N LEU A 91 -4.43 17.22 1.31
CA LEU A 91 -4.50 18.60 1.81
C LEU A 91 -4.03 19.57 0.70
N THR A 92 -4.75 19.62 -0.43
CA THR A 92 -4.60 20.73 -1.38
C THR A 92 -5.38 21.93 -0.84
N SER A 93 -5.11 23.12 -1.37
CA SER A 93 -5.82 24.37 -1.02
C SER A 93 -7.35 24.31 -1.16
N ARG A 94 -7.92 23.25 -1.75
CA ARG A 94 -9.36 22.99 -1.82
C ARG A 94 -9.93 22.17 -0.65
N SER A 95 -9.08 21.55 0.16
CA SER A 95 -9.47 20.79 1.36
C SER A 95 -9.45 21.64 2.65
N GLN A 96 -9.28 22.96 2.55
CA GLN A 96 -9.33 23.85 3.71
C GLN A 96 -10.77 23.92 4.26
N VAL A 97 -11.00 23.37 5.43
CA VAL A 97 -12.18 23.71 6.24
C VAL A 97 -11.92 25.11 6.81
N GLN A 98 -12.70 26.10 6.40
CA GLN A 98 -12.73 27.38 7.10
C GLN A 98 -13.34 27.14 8.49
N ALA A 99 -12.49 26.99 9.49
CA ALA A 99 -12.89 27.15 10.88
C ALA A 99 -13.11 28.65 11.11
N ALA A 100 -14.36 29.09 11.11
CA ALA A 100 -14.69 30.40 11.65
C ALA A 100 -14.43 30.37 13.16
N PRO A 101 -13.79 31.41 13.74
CA PRO A 101 -13.75 31.53 15.19
C PRO A 101 -15.20 31.61 15.67
N VAL A 102 -15.61 30.65 16.49
CA VAL A 102 -16.82 30.83 17.29
C VAL A 102 -16.46 31.94 18.27
N GLU A 103 -17.14 33.08 18.22
CA GLU A 103 -17.12 34.07 19.30
C GLU A 103 -17.72 33.42 20.55
N GLY A 104 -16.89 32.62 21.23
CA GLY A 104 -17.20 31.93 22.46
C GLY A 104 -16.41 32.58 23.58
N ARG A 105 -17.13 33.22 24.50
CA ARG A 105 -16.65 33.90 25.71
C ARG A 105 -15.47 33.21 26.37
N GLU A 106 -14.54 34.04 26.86
CA GLU A 106 -13.50 33.64 27.80
C GLU A 106 -14.11 32.77 28.91
N LEU A 107 -13.61 31.55 29.04
CA LEU A 107 -13.91 30.70 30.19
C LEU A 107 -13.10 31.26 31.36
N GLU A 108 -13.74 32.05 32.21
CA GLU A 108 -13.19 32.37 33.53
C GLU A 108 -13.03 31.06 34.30
N ALA A 109 -11.78 30.75 34.65
CA ALA A 109 -11.46 29.65 35.55
C ALA A 109 -11.81 30.08 36.98
N HIS A 110 -12.78 29.40 37.59
CA HIS A 110 -13.02 29.43 39.03
C HIS A 110 -12.07 28.50 39.78
#